data_AF-A0A8H5QSA8-F1
#
_entry.id   AF-A0A8H5QSA8-F1
#
_cell.length_a   1.000
_cell.length_b   1.000
_cell.length_c   1.000
_cell.angle_alpha   90.00
_cell.angle_beta   90.00
_cell.angle_gamma   90.00
#
_symmetry.space_group_name_H-M   'P 1'
#
loop_
_entity.id
_entity.type
_entity.pdbx_description
1 polymer ?
#
loop_
_entity_poly.entity_id
_entity_poly.type
_entity_poly.pdbx_seq_one_letter_code
_entity_poly.pdbx_strand_id
1 'polypeptide(L)'
;MEPGFVGWVMELTAWVAPFFIVMSPILSYADQIISMYRNKTSAGFSLDIPLIMLVASFLRIFYWPQAQYDTSLLLQSLLMVIVQIALLKVALDYRPPPPTKGGEAGLPFAGADDGLMGFQRPYNFWQWRSPRRYWHAIMYFAAGLVFLELLLSQMPGLYAVYANTIGCIGLGVEATLPIPQILVNMRSKSSKGLRLSVLAAWIGGDTMKLFWFFTSKSGIPWSFKISGMFQASCDFFLGFQYLLYNRPEEPAQIKEHPMVEWEAPKSTTRSHSRSLTPTRRPAPFVGAEEAK
;
A
#
# COMPACT_ATOMS: atom_id res chain seq x y z
N MET A 1 37.26 8.26 31.76
CA MET A 1 36.05 9.09 31.75
C MET A 1 34.89 8.14 31.54
N GLU A 2 33.99 8.02 32.52
CA GLU A 2 32.72 7.32 32.26
C GLU A 2 32.02 8.00 31.08
N PRO A 3 31.38 7.23 30.18
CA PRO A 3 30.53 7.83 29.17
C PRO A 3 29.42 8.58 29.92
N GLY A 4 29.43 9.91 29.85
CA GLY A 4 28.31 10.71 30.33
C GLY A 4 27.01 10.27 29.65
N PHE A 5 25.86 10.75 30.13
CA PHE A 5 24.54 10.36 29.60
C PHE A 5 24.46 10.28 28.06
N VAL A 6 25.07 11.25 27.36
CA VAL A 6 25.15 11.26 25.89
C VAL A 6 25.92 10.05 25.33
N GLY A 7 27.05 9.67 25.92
CA GLY A 7 27.82 8.50 25.52
C GLY A 7 27.03 7.21 25.69
N TRP A 8 26.32 7.06 26.82
CA TRP A 8 25.42 5.93 27.05
C TRP A 8 24.30 5.85 26.02
N VAL A 9 23.65 6.98 25.69
CA VAL A 9 22.61 7.02 24.64
C VAL A 9 23.16 6.59 23.27
N MET A 10 24.36 7.05 22.92
CA MET A 10 25.00 6.69 21.65
C MET A 10 25.34 5.19 21.57
N GLU A 11 25.87 4.63 22.66
CA GLU A 11 26.16 3.18 22.75
C GLU A 11 24.90 2.33 22.66
N LEU A 12 23.85 2.72 23.40
CA LEU A 12 22.56 2.03 23.33
C LEU A 12 21.97 2.07 21.91
N THR A 13 22.01 3.24 21.27
CA THR A 13 21.50 3.40 19.90
C THR A 13 22.30 2.57 18.90
N ALA A 14 23.61 2.45 19.08
CA ALA A 14 24.46 1.65 18.20
C ALA A 14 24.10 0.16 18.18
N TRP A 15 23.48 -0.37 19.25
CA TRP A 15 22.99 -1.76 19.29
C TRP A 15 21.51 -1.87 18.92
N VAL A 16 20.68 -0.97 19.44
CA VAL A 16 19.22 -1.03 19.28
C VAL A 16 18.78 -0.70 17.85
N ALA A 17 19.37 0.33 17.24
CA ALA A 17 18.94 0.79 15.91
C ALA A 17 19.22 -0.25 14.82
N PRO A 18 20.42 -0.87 14.69
CA PRO A 18 20.65 -1.95 13.74
C PRO A 18 19.68 -3.12 13.90
N PHE A 19 19.43 -3.55 15.13
CA PHE A 19 18.48 -4.63 15.41
C PHE A 19 17.07 -4.28 14.91
N PHE A 20 16.57 -3.10 15.26
CA PHE A 20 15.24 -2.68 14.83
C PHE A 20 15.15 -2.46 13.31
N ILE A 21 16.20 -1.90 12.69
CA ILE A 21 16.28 -1.74 11.24
C ILE A 21 16.17 -3.11 10.57
N VAL A 22 16.98 -4.09 11.00
CA VAL A 22 16.93 -5.46 10.44
C VAL A 22 15.56 -6.09 10.65
N MET A 23 14.97 -5.97 11.84
CA MET A 23 13.68 -6.58 12.19
C MET A 23 12.46 -5.83 11.64
N SER A 24 12.63 -4.60 11.15
CA SER A 24 11.54 -3.74 10.68
C SER A 24 10.60 -4.39 9.65
N PRO A 25 11.05 -5.23 8.68
CA PRO A 25 10.13 -5.89 7.76
C PRO A 25 9.18 -6.84 8.49
N ILE A 26 9.70 -7.62 9.44
CA ILE A 26 8.88 -8.55 10.22
C ILE A 26 7.87 -7.75 11.04
N LEU A 27 8.32 -6.75 11.79
CA LEU A 27 7.46 -5.95 12.65
C LEU A 27 6.35 -5.22 11.87
N SER A 28 6.63 -4.80 10.64
CA SER A 28 5.68 -4.02 9.82
C SER A 28 4.63 -4.89 9.12
N TYR A 29 4.99 -6.11 8.71
CA TYR A 29 4.14 -6.93 7.85
C TYR A 29 3.66 -8.24 8.50
N ALA A 30 4.24 -8.69 9.62
CA ALA A 30 3.83 -9.94 10.28
C ALA A 30 2.33 -9.95 10.61
N ASP A 31 1.81 -8.88 11.21
CA ASP A 31 0.39 -8.77 11.54
C ASP A 31 -0.49 -8.83 10.30
N GLN A 32 -0.05 -8.27 9.17
CA GLN A 32 -0.79 -8.32 7.91
C GLN A 32 -0.82 -9.73 7.33
N ILE A 33 0.32 -10.42 7.33
CA ILE A 33 0.45 -11.82 6.91
C ILE A 33 -0.46 -12.71 7.77
N ILE A 34 -0.36 -12.59 9.09
CA ILE A 34 -1.13 -13.38 10.05
C ILE A 34 -2.62 -13.09 9.89
N SER A 35 -3.01 -11.82 9.76
CA SER A 35 -4.40 -11.42 9.56
C SER A 35 -4.99 -12.05 8.30
N MET A 36 -4.31 -11.96 7.15
CA MET A 36 -4.80 -12.57 5.90
C MET A 36 -4.84 -14.10 6.00
N TYR A 37 -3.83 -14.71 6.63
CA TYR A 37 -3.79 -16.15 6.80
C TYR A 37 -4.90 -16.69 7.72
N ARG A 38 -5.21 -15.98 8.81
CA ARG A 38 -6.28 -16.34 9.76
C ARG A 38 -7.67 -16.09 9.17
N ASN A 39 -7.85 -14.96 8.51
CA ASN A 39 -9.15 -14.55 7.96
C ASN A 39 -9.44 -15.20 6.60
N LYS A 40 -8.47 -15.91 6.01
CA LYS A 40 -8.59 -16.60 4.71
C LYS A 40 -9.06 -15.67 3.59
N THR A 41 -8.70 -14.40 3.68
CA THR A 41 -9.04 -13.39 2.69
C THR A 41 -7.95 -12.32 2.65
N SER A 42 -7.58 -11.92 1.44
CA SER A 42 -6.78 -10.73 1.17
C SER A 42 -7.65 -9.59 0.60
N ALA A 43 -8.98 -9.67 0.78
CA ALA A 43 -9.87 -8.58 0.40
C ALA A 43 -9.40 -7.31 1.09
N GLY A 44 -9.28 -6.25 0.31
CA GLY A 44 -8.81 -4.98 0.80
C GLY A 44 -7.29 -4.82 0.89
N PHE A 45 -6.49 -5.79 0.44
CA PHE A 45 -5.03 -5.65 0.43
C PHE A 45 -4.50 -5.33 -0.96
N SER A 46 -3.57 -4.37 -1.07
CA SER A 46 -2.91 -4.06 -2.35
C SER A 46 -1.69 -4.95 -2.58
N LEU A 47 -1.69 -5.69 -3.69
CA LEU A 47 -0.55 -6.48 -4.13
C LEU A 47 0.63 -5.62 -4.60
N ASP A 48 0.41 -4.33 -4.87
CA ASP A 48 1.50 -3.43 -5.26
C ASP A 48 2.50 -3.24 -4.12
N ILE A 49 2.04 -3.22 -2.86
CA ILE A 49 2.90 -3.00 -1.68
C ILE A 49 4.05 -4.02 -1.66
N PRO A 50 3.81 -5.35 -1.60
CA PRO A 50 4.91 -6.31 -1.57
C PRO A 50 5.77 -6.29 -2.83
N LEU A 51 5.19 -5.98 -4.00
CA LEU A 51 5.94 -5.95 -5.27
C LEU A 51 6.91 -4.78 -5.35
N ILE A 52 6.49 -3.58 -4.97
CA ILE A 52 7.34 -2.39 -4.90
C ILE A 52 8.50 -2.64 -3.91
N MET A 53 8.18 -3.20 -2.74
CA MET A 53 9.17 -3.52 -1.71
C MET A 53 10.19 -4.57 -2.18
N LEU A 54 9.74 -5.58 -2.93
CA LEU A 54 10.64 -6.57 -3.54
C LEU A 54 11.59 -5.92 -4.54
N VAL A 55 11.06 -5.08 -5.45
CA VAL A 55 11.88 -4.36 -6.44
C VAL A 55 12.92 -3.51 -5.74
N ALA A 56 12.53 -2.69 -4.76
CA ALA A 56 13.45 -1.84 -4.00
C ALA A 56 14.54 -2.67 -3.29
N SER A 57 14.15 -3.78 -2.66
CA SER A 57 15.09 -4.63 -1.91
C SER A 57 16.08 -5.37 -2.81
N PHE A 58 15.63 -5.87 -3.97
CA PHE A 58 16.54 -6.47 -4.95
C PHE A 58 17.55 -5.45 -5.46
N LEU A 59 17.11 -4.26 -5.88
CA LEU A 59 18.02 -3.21 -6.35
C LEU A 59 19.07 -2.83 -5.29
N ARG A 60 18.66 -2.75 -4.02
CA ARG A 60 19.59 -2.51 -2.90
C ARG A 60 20.60 -3.65 -2.71
N ILE A 61 20.17 -4.91 -2.80
CA ILE A 61 21.06 -6.07 -2.69
C ILE A 61 22.14 -6.04 -3.78
N PHE A 62 21.76 -5.74 -5.02
CA PHE A 62 22.72 -5.63 -6.14
C PHE A 62 23.55 -4.35 -6.13
N TYR A 63 23.13 -3.31 -5.38
CA TYR A 63 23.93 -2.12 -5.14
C TYR A 63 25.06 -2.37 -4.11
N TRP A 64 24.89 -3.33 -3.20
CA TRP A 64 25.82 -3.57 -2.10
C TRP A 64 27.27 -3.87 -2.53
N PRO A 65 27.57 -4.67 -3.57
CA PRO A 65 28.95 -4.95 -3.95
C PRO A 65 29.76 -3.69 -4.33
N GLN A 66 29.10 -2.68 -4.92
CA GLN A 66 29.72 -1.40 -5.29
C GLN A 66 29.86 -0.45 -4.09
N ALA A 67 28.82 -0.32 -3.27
CA ALA A 67 28.78 0.69 -2.21
C ALA A 67 29.27 0.21 -0.84
N GLN A 68 29.26 -1.10 -0.61
CA GLN A 68 29.68 -1.76 0.63
C GLN A 68 29.13 -1.07 1.90
N TYR A 69 27.85 -0.69 1.84
CA TYR A 69 27.18 -0.05 2.95
C TYR A 69 26.97 -1.03 4.12
N ASP A 70 26.60 -0.49 5.28
CA ASP A 70 26.51 -1.24 6.54
C ASP A 70 25.70 -2.54 6.42
N THR A 71 26.23 -3.61 7.02
CA THR A 71 25.66 -4.96 6.93
C THR A 71 24.24 -5.05 7.47
N SER A 72 23.86 -4.19 8.43
CA SER A 72 22.51 -4.14 8.99
C SER A 72 21.48 -3.74 7.93
N LEU A 73 21.85 -2.83 7.03
CA LEU A 73 21.00 -2.42 5.91
C LEU A 73 20.92 -3.49 4.81
N LEU A 74 21.97 -4.31 4.67
CA LEU A 74 21.95 -5.45 3.75
C LEU A 74 21.02 -6.54 4.30
N LEU A 75 21.19 -6.90 5.58
CA LEU A 75 20.33 -7.84 6.28
C LEU A 75 18.87 -7.38 6.29
N GLN A 76 18.60 -6.08 6.46
CA GLN A 76 17.26 -5.51 6.29
C GLN A 76 16.70 -5.81 4.89
N SER A 77 17.48 -5.63 3.83
CA SER A 77 17.02 -5.86 2.45
C SER A 77 16.76 -7.34 2.17
N LEU A 78 17.65 -8.22 2.66
CA LEU A 78 17.49 -9.67 2.54
C LEU A 78 16.25 -10.17 3.29
N LEU A 79 16.06 -9.71 4.54
CA LEU A 79 14.89 -10.07 5.33
C LEU A 79 13.61 -9.50 4.73
N MET A 80 13.66 -8.28 4.20
CA MET A 80 12.55 -7.68 3.47
C MET A 80 12.14 -8.56 2.28
N VAL A 81 13.07 -9.07 1.46
CA VAL A 81 12.73 -10.00 0.37
C VAL A 81 11.97 -11.23 0.89
N ILE A 82 12.43 -11.86 1.98
CA ILE A 82 11.78 -13.05 2.56
C ILE A 82 10.35 -12.72 3.01
N VAL A 83 10.20 -11.65 3.80
CA VAL A 83 8.89 -11.23 4.33
C VAL A 83 7.93 -10.87 3.20
N GLN A 84 8.40 -10.16 2.18
CA GLN A 84 7.55 -9.73 1.07
C GLN A 84 7.16 -10.89 0.13
N ILE A 85 8.03 -11.88 -0.06
CA ILE A 85 7.66 -13.13 -0.74
C ILE A 85 6.56 -13.85 0.04
N ALA A 86 6.70 -13.95 1.37
CA ALA A 86 5.68 -14.58 2.22
C ALA A 86 4.34 -13.81 2.17
N LEU A 87 4.40 -12.48 2.30
CA LEU A 87 3.23 -11.60 2.20
C LEU A 87 2.54 -11.73 0.85
N LEU A 88 3.30 -11.67 -0.25
CA LEU A 88 2.77 -11.82 -1.60
C LEU A 88 2.14 -13.20 -1.80
N LYS A 89 2.78 -14.26 -1.33
CA LYS A 89 2.23 -15.62 -1.42
C LYS A 89 0.89 -15.73 -0.71
N VAL A 90 0.82 -15.32 0.56
CA VAL A 90 -0.42 -15.36 1.35
C VAL A 90 -1.50 -14.50 0.71
N ALA A 91 -1.15 -13.31 0.20
CA ALA A 91 -2.09 -12.44 -0.48
C ALA A 91 -2.62 -13.03 -1.79
N LEU A 92 -1.79 -13.75 -2.56
CA LEU A 92 -2.22 -14.42 -3.78
C LEU A 92 -3.07 -15.67 -3.52
N ASP A 93 -2.72 -16.45 -2.47
CA ASP A 93 -3.43 -17.68 -2.10
C ASP A 93 -4.85 -17.39 -1.58
N TYR A 94 -5.05 -16.29 -0.86
CA TYR A 94 -6.35 -15.87 -0.32
C TYR A 94 -7.01 -14.72 -1.09
N ARG A 95 -6.64 -14.52 -2.35
CA ARG A 95 -7.22 -13.48 -3.20
C ARG A 95 -8.68 -13.81 -3.52
N PRO A 96 -9.64 -12.90 -3.21
CA PRO A 96 -11.04 -13.15 -3.54
C PRO A 96 -11.23 -13.26 -5.07
N PRO A 97 -12.14 -14.13 -5.54
CA PRO A 97 -12.49 -14.20 -6.95
C PRO A 97 -13.08 -12.86 -7.41
N PRO A 98 -12.83 -12.42 -8.65
CA PRO A 98 -13.35 -11.16 -9.13
C PRO A 98 -14.89 -11.16 -9.12
N PRO A 99 -15.52 -10.06 -8.68
CA PRO A 99 -16.97 -9.98 -8.60
C PRO A 99 -17.57 -10.13 -9.99
N THR A 100 -18.38 -11.17 -10.16
CA THR A 100 -19.20 -11.39 -11.35
C THR A 100 -20.17 -10.22 -11.46
N LYS A 101 -20.01 -9.36 -12.48
CA LYS A 101 -20.89 -8.24 -12.89
C LYS A 101 -21.78 -7.67 -11.76
N GLY A 102 -21.30 -6.63 -11.06
CA GLY A 102 -22.16 -5.73 -10.28
C GLY A 102 -21.87 -5.59 -8.79
N GLY A 103 -20.71 -6.04 -8.30
CA GLY A 103 -20.31 -5.80 -6.91
C GLY A 103 -18.97 -5.08 -6.84
N GLU A 104 -18.98 -3.81 -6.44
CA GLU A 104 -17.78 -3.07 -6.04
C GLU A 104 -17.21 -3.67 -4.75
N ALA A 105 -16.50 -4.79 -4.86
CA ALA A 105 -15.95 -5.50 -3.70
C ALA A 105 -14.45 -5.22 -3.55
N GLY A 106 -14.16 -4.21 -2.72
CA GLY A 106 -13.20 -4.38 -1.63
C GLY A 106 -11.72 -4.44 -1.99
N LEU A 107 -11.18 -3.39 -2.61
CA LEU A 107 -9.75 -3.08 -2.60
C LEU A 107 -9.61 -1.59 -2.27
N PRO A 108 -9.03 -1.17 -1.12
CA PRO A 108 -8.80 0.24 -0.78
C PRO A 108 -7.83 0.93 -1.75
N PHE A 109 -7.28 0.18 -2.71
CA PHE A 109 -6.43 0.70 -3.80
C PHE A 109 -6.80 0.18 -5.20
N ALA A 110 -7.86 -0.64 -5.36
CA ALA A 110 -8.33 -1.03 -6.70
C ALA A 110 -9.71 -0.49 -7.06
N GLY A 111 -10.35 0.25 -6.14
CA GLY A 111 -11.41 1.20 -6.49
C GLY A 111 -10.88 2.57 -6.95
N ALA A 112 -9.57 2.72 -7.16
CA ALA A 112 -9.04 3.81 -7.97
C ALA A 112 -9.09 3.39 -9.45
N ASP A 113 -10.29 3.06 -9.93
CA ASP A 113 -10.56 2.79 -11.35
C ASP A 113 -10.53 4.07 -12.21
N ASP A 114 -10.12 5.19 -11.63
CA ASP A 114 -9.41 6.24 -12.32
C ASP A 114 -8.13 6.48 -11.55
N GLY A 115 -6.98 6.38 -12.22
CA GLY A 115 -5.72 6.77 -11.63
C GLY A 115 -5.79 8.19 -11.04
N LEU A 116 -4.73 8.63 -10.38
CA LEU A 116 -4.53 10.03 -9.97
C LEU A 116 -4.95 11.03 -11.09
N MET A 117 -4.89 10.59 -12.36
CA MET A 117 -5.29 11.28 -13.60
C MET A 117 -6.18 10.42 -14.56
N GLY A 118 -6.87 9.37 -14.11
CA GLY A 118 -7.66 8.50 -15.02
C GLY A 118 -6.84 7.58 -15.94
N PHE A 119 -5.56 7.35 -15.63
CA PHE A 119 -4.68 6.52 -16.45
C PHE A 119 -4.84 5.03 -16.11
N GLN A 120 -5.37 4.24 -17.05
CA GLN A 120 -5.38 2.78 -16.93
C GLN A 120 -3.96 2.22 -17.08
N ARG A 121 -3.58 1.29 -16.19
CA ARG A 121 -2.22 0.73 -16.19
C ARG A 121 -1.97 -0.07 -17.47
N PRO A 122 -0.93 0.23 -18.26
CA PRO A 122 -0.65 -0.50 -19.49
C PRO A 122 -0.45 -1.99 -19.15
N TYR A 123 -1.05 -2.86 -19.97
CA TYR A 123 -0.98 -4.32 -19.82
C TYR A 123 -1.46 -4.89 -18.47
N ASN A 124 -2.24 -4.13 -17.70
CA ASN A 124 -2.64 -4.48 -16.33
C ASN A 124 -1.41 -4.83 -15.46
N PHE A 125 -0.34 -4.04 -15.58
CA PHE A 125 0.90 -4.25 -14.84
C PHE A 125 0.62 -4.40 -13.33
N TRP A 126 1.06 -5.53 -12.76
CA TRP A 126 0.82 -5.95 -11.37
C TRP A 126 -0.65 -6.13 -10.94
N GLN A 127 -1.57 -6.06 -11.88
CA GLN A 127 -3.00 -6.35 -11.67
C GLN A 127 -3.42 -7.65 -12.39
N TRP A 128 -2.45 -8.53 -12.65
CA TRP A 128 -2.68 -9.77 -13.36
C TRP A 128 -3.64 -10.70 -12.61
N ARG A 129 -4.44 -11.43 -13.38
CA ARG A 129 -5.40 -12.40 -12.83
C ARG A 129 -4.74 -13.71 -12.38
N SER A 130 -3.66 -14.12 -13.06
CA SER A 130 -2.96 -15.36 -12.75
C SER A 130 -1.82 -15.12 -11.76
N PRO A 131 -1.78 -15.81 -10.60
CA PRO A 131 -0.69 -15.74 -9.64
C PRO A 131 0.68 -16.05 -10.25
N ARG A 132 0.74 -16.95 -11.24
CA ARG A 132 1.99 -17.35 -11.92
C ARG A 132 2.73 -16.16 -12.54
N ARG A 133 2.00 -15.16 -13.05
CA ARG A 133 2.62 -13.98 -13.70
C ARG A 133 3.43 -13.13 -12.72
N TYR A 134 3.00 -13.05 -11.46
CA TYR A 134 3.74 -12.33 -10.41
C TYR A 134 5.09 -13.01 -10.14
N TRP A 135 5.09 -14.33 -9.98
CA TRP A 135 6.31 -15.09 -9.75
C TRP A 135 7.26 -15.03 -10.96
N HIS A 136 6.73 -15.13 -12.19
CA HIS A 136 7.54 -14.94 -13.39
C HIS A 136 8.14 -13.53 -13.46
N ALA A 137 7.38 -12.49 -13.14
CA ALA A 137 7.90 -11.12 -13.13
C ALA A 137 9.05 -10.95 -12.12
N ILE A 138 8.91 -11.49 -10.91
CA ILE A 138 9.96 -11.45 -9.88
C ILE A 138 11.20 -12.23 -10.34
N MET A 139 11.01 -13.44 -10.87
CA MET A 139 12.12 -14.27 -11.36
C MET A 139 12.85 -13.63 -12.53
N TYR A 140 12.13 -13.07 -13.51
CA TYR A 140 12.75 -12.37 -14.65
C TYR A 140 13.47 -11.11 -14.22
N PHE A 141 12.92 -10.36 -13.25
CA PHE A 141 13.59 -9.19 -12.70
C PHE A 141 14.90 -9.58 -11.99
N ALA A 142 14.86 -10.56 -11.09
CA ALA A 142 16.05 -11.05 -10.39
C ALA A 142 17.09 -11.64 -11.36
N ALA A 143 16.66 -12.45 -12.33
CA ALA A 143 17.55 -13.00 -13.35
C ALA A 143 18.18 -11.91 -14.23
N GLY A 144 17.40 -10.87 -14.57
CA GLY A 144 17.90 -9.71 -15.30
C GLY A 144 18.97 -8.94 -14.52
N LEU A 145 18.78 -8.76 -13.20
CA LEU A 145 19.79 -8.15 -12.34
C LEU A 145 21.06 -8.99 -12.28
N VAL A 146 20.96 -10.32 -12.09
CA VAL A 146 22.11 -11.23 -12.12
C VAL A 146 22.83 -11.15 -13.47
N PHE A 147 22.09 -11.19 -14.57
CA PHE A 147 22.66 -11.13 -15.90
C PHE A 147 23.41 -9.82 -16.14
N LEU A 148 22.82 -8.68 -15.79
CA LEU A 148 23.46 -7.37 -15.89
C LEU A 148 24.68 -7.25 -14.98
N GLU A 149 24.61 -7.78 -13.77
CA GLU A 149 25.74 -7.82 -12.84
C GLU A 149 26.93 -8.57 -13.46
N LEU A 150 26.70 -9.77 -13.98
CA LEU A 150 27.74 -10.60 -14.60
C LEU A 150 28.29 -9.94 -15.88
N LEU A 151 27.42 -9.40 -16.73
CA LEU A 151 27.81 -8.75 -17.98
C LEU A 151 28.64 -7.48 -17.73
N LEU A 152 28.17 -6.62 -16.83
CA LEU A 152 28.79 -5.31 -16.58
C LEU A 152 30.01 -5.41 -15.67
N SER A 153 30.15 -6.47 -14.86
CA SER A 153 31.35 -6.71 -14.03
C SER A 153 32.65 -6.72 -14.84
N GLN A 154 32.57 -7.03 -16.14
CA GLN A 154 33.71 -7.03 -17.06
C GLN A 154 34.16 -5.61 -17.47
N MET A 155 33.38 -4.57 -17.15
CA MET A 155 33.59 -3.18 -17.54
C MET A 155 33.47 -2.25 -16.31
N PRO A 156 34.55 -2.06 -15.53
CA PRO A 156 34.48 -1.40 -14.21
C PRO A 156 33.86 0.01 -14.22
N GLY A 157 34.12 0.80 -15.26
CA GLY A 157 33.55 2.15 -15.38
C GLY A 157 32.02 2.13 -15.55
N LEU A 158 31.51 1.26 -16.43
CA LEU A 158 30.07 1.11 -16.65
C LEU A 158 29.38 0.44 -15.46
N TYR A 159 30.06 -0.54 -14.84
CA TYR A 159 29.58 -1.19 -13.63
C TYR A 159 29.30 -0.20 -12.51
N ALA A 160 30.24 0.72 -12.23
CA ALA A 160 30.06 1.73 -11.20
C ALA A 160 28.86 2.64 -11.47
N VAL A 161 28.65 3.07 -12.72
CA VAL A 161 27.48 3.88 -13.11
C VAL A 161 26.18 3.09 -12.92
N TYR A 162 26.15 1.85 -13.40
CA TYR A 162 24.99 0.98 -13.26
C TYR A 162 24.64 0.72 -11.80
N ALA A 163 25.61 0.28 -11.00
CA ALA A 163 25.42 -0.07 -9.60
C ALA A 163 24.94 1.13 -8.76
N ASN A 164 25.56 2.31 -8.94
CA ASN A 164 25.09 3.53 -8.28
C ASN A 164 23.68 3.93 -8.74
N THR A 165 23.37 3.75 -10.02
CA THR A 165 22.03 4.05 -10.57
C THR A 165 20.96 3.16 -9.96
N ILE A 166 21.16 1.85 -9.95
CA ILE A 166 20.20 0.92 -9.32
C ILE A 166 20.08 1.16 -7.82
N GLY A 167 21.16 1.53 -7.15
CA GLY A 167 21.16 1.92 -5.74
C GLY A 167 20.29 3.14 -5.47
N CYS A 168 20.47 4.21 -6.25
CA CYS A 168 19.64 5.41 -6.17
C CYS A 168 18.16 5.12 -6.48
N ILE A 169 17.87 4.29 -7.49
CA ILE A 169 16.50 3.90 -7.81
C ILE A 169 15.89 3.09 -6.66
N GLY A 170 16.58 2.07 -6.15
CA GLY A 170 16.08 1.23 -5.06
C GLY A 170 15.76 2.03 -3.80
N LEU A 171 16.68 2.94 -3.41
CA LEU A 171 16.49 3.84 -2.28
C LEU A 171 15.39 4.88 -2.52
N GLY A 172 15.23 5.36 -3.75
CA GLY A 172 14.17 6.29 -4.13
C GLY A 172 12.78 5.65 -4.14
N VAL A 173 12.68 4.42 -4.63
CA VAL A 173 11.43 3.64 -4.60
C VAL A 173 10.96 3.41 -3.17
N GLU A 174 11.87 3.07 -2.25
CA GLU A 174 11.55 2.93 -0.83
C GLU A 174 11.15 4.27 -0.19
N ALA A 175 11.89 5.35 -0.46
CA ALA A 175 11.62 6.66 0.13
C ALA A 175 10.28 7.28 -0.28
N THR A 176 9.73 6.85 -1.42
CA THR A 176 8.49 7.40 -2.01
C THR A 176 7.23 6.63 -1.62
N LEU A 177 7.35 5.55 -0.85
CA LEU A 177 6.21 4.74 -0.38
C LEU A 177 5.13 5.53 0.39
N PRO A 178 5.43 6.60 1.16
CA PRO A 178 4.39 7.35 1.84
C PRO A 178 3.55 8.24 0.90
N ILE A 179 4.05 8.53 -0.31
CA ILE A 179 3.42 9.51 -1.23
C ILE A 179 1.98 9.14 -1.63
N PRO A 180 1.65 7.89 -2.01
CA PRO A 180 0.27 7.53 -2.32
C PRO A 180 -0.68 7.83 -1.17
N GLN A 181 -0.28 7.55 0.08
CA GLN A 181 -1.09 7.86 1.25
C GLN A 181 -1.27 9.37 1.43
N ILE A 182 -0.20 10.15 1.23
CA ILE A 182 -0.24 11.62 1.27
C ILE A 182 -1.28 12.15 0.27
N LEU A 183 -1.25 11.64 -0.97
CA LEU A 183 -2.15 12.08 -2.04
C LEU A 183 -3.61 11.71 -1.75
N VAL A 184 -3.86 10.50 -1.23
CA VAL A 184 -5.19 10.07 -0.83
C VAL A 184 -5.73 10.98 0.26
N ASN A 185 -4.97 11.23 1.31
CA ASN A 185 -5.36 12.15 2.39
C ASN A 185 -5.65 13.57 1.88
N MET A 186 -4.83 14.09 0.95
CA MET A 186 -5.04 15.44 0.37
C MET A 186 -6.34 15.56 -0.42
N ARG A 187 -6.74 14.50 -1.12
CA ARG A 187 -7.94 14.44 -1.96
C ARG A 187 -9.20 14.20 -1.14
N SER A 188 -9.15 13.22 -0.24
CA SER A 188 -10.27 12.88 0.64
C SER A 188 -10.50 13.93 1.72
N LYS A 189 -9.50 14.81 1.97
CA LYS A 189 -9.44 15.71 3.13
C LYS A 189 -9.69 14.97 4.44
N SER A 190 -9.30 13.70 4.48
CA SER A 190 -9.57 12.81 5.60
C SER A 190 -8.43 11.83 5.77
N SER A 191 -8.05 11.60 7.03
CA SER A 191 -7.09 10.56 7.41
C SER A 191 -7.79 9.26 7.83
N LYS A 192 -9.08 9.10 7.50
CA LYS A 192 -9.86 7.87 7.74
C LYS A 192 -9.19 6.69 7.02
N GLY A 193 -8.72 5.71 7.80
CA GLY A 193 -8.00 4.52 7.32
C GLY A 193 -6.54 4.46 7.75
N LEU A 194 -5.91 5.59 8.12
CA LEU A 194 -4.58 5.61 8.71
C LEU A 194 -4.68 5.37 10.22
N ARG A 195 -4.11 4.28 10.72
CA ARG A 195 -4.07 3.99 12.16
C ARG A 195 -3.00 4.82 12.83
N LEU A 196 -3.34 5.50 13.93
CA LEU A 196 -2.39 6.32 14.69
C LEU A 196 -1.14 5.54 15.13
N SER A 197 -1.32 4.29 15.57
CA SER A 197 -0.21 3.43 15.99
C SER A 197 0.78 3.15 14.85
N VAL A 198 0.30 2.98 13.62
CA VAL A 198 1.13 2.75 12.44
C VAL A 198 1.90 4.02 12.07
N LEU A 199 1.22 5.17 12.06
CA LEU A 199 1.87 6.45 11.80
C LEU A 199 2.94 6.79 12.85
N ALA A 200 2.66 6.53 14.13
CA ALA A 200 3.64 6.72 15.20
C ALA A 200 4.85 5.79 15.04
N ALA A 201 4.64 4.54 14.62
CA ALA A 201 5.71 3.60 14.35
C ALA A 201 6.59 4.04 13.16
N TRP A 202 5.99 4.60 12.10
CA TRP A 202 6.72 5.16 10.96
C TRP A 202 7.58 6.35 11.39
N ILE A 203 7.00 7.37 12.01
CA ILE A 203 7.74 8.56 12.49
C ILE A 203 8.86 8.17 13.46
N GLY A 204 8.57 7.29 14.43
CA GLY A 204 9.55 6.83 15.41
C GLY A 204 10.68 6.03 14.77
N GLY A 205 10.33 5.10 13.87
CA GLY A 205 11.30 4.29 13.12
C GLY A 205 12.21 5.14 12.25
N ASP A 206 11.66 6.10 11.52
CA ASP A 206 12.42 6.99 10.63
C ASP A 206 13.30 7.97 11.40
N THR A 207 12.80 8.50 12.52
CA THR A 207 13.61 9.36 13.41
C THR A 207 14.81 8.58 13.96
N MET A 208 14.60 7.36 14.45
CA MET A 208 15.68 6.52 14.96
C MET A 208 16.66 6.11 13.86
N LYS A 209 16.17 5.70 12.68
CA LYS A 209 16.99 5.35 11.52
C LYS A 209 17.86 6.52 11.09
N LEU A 210 17.28 7.73 11.04
CA LEU A 210 17.99 8.94 10.68
C LEU A 210 19.05 9.30 11.73
N PHE A 211 18.71 9.23 13.02
CA PHE A 211 19.66 9.44 14.09
C PHE A 211 20.85 8.47 13.97
N TRP A 212 20.58 7.20 13.71
CA TRP A 212 21.64 6.20 13.51
C TRP A 212 22.48 6.48 12.24
N PHE A 213 21.88 6.92 11.13
CA PHE A 213 22.64 7.28 9.91
C PHE A 213 23.67 8.39 10.12
N PHE A 214 23.41 9.33 11.04
CA PHE A 214 24.32 10.45 11.32
C PHE A 214 25.24 10.22 12.52
N THR A 215 24.89 9.32 13.43
CA THR A 215 25.68 9.04 14.64
C THR A 215 26.48 7.74 14.59
N SER A 216 26.15 6.81 13.69
CA SER A 216 26.89 5.56 13.55
C SER A 216 28.33 5.82 13.10
N LYS A 217 29.25 5.02 13.66
CA LYS A 217 30.66 5.00 13.27
C LYS A 217 30.87 4.34 11.90
N SER A 218 29.91 3.56 11.42
CA SER A 218 29.90 3.00 10.07
C SER A 218 29.67 4.13 9.06
N GLY A 219 30.50 4.23 8.02
CA GLY A 219 30.32 5.20 6.94
C GLY A 219 29.08 4.91 6.10
N ILE A 220 27.91 5.39 6.52
CA ILE A 220 26.66 5.26 5.75
C ILE A 220 26.71 6.17 4.52
N PRO A 221 26.50 5.63 3.29
CA PRO A 221 26.54 6.45 2.08
C PRO A 221 25.49 7.55 2.05
N TRP A 222 25.81 8.67 1.38
CA TRP A 222 24.90 9.80 1.26
C TRP A 222 23.57 9.47 0.57
N SER A 223 23.55 8.47 -0.33
CA SER A 223 22.32 8.00 -0.97
C SER A 223 21.28 7.53 0.07
N PHE A 224 21.72 6.82 1.12
CA PHE A 224 20.85 6.39 2.23
C PHE A 224 20.40 7.56 3.09
N LYS A 225 21.31 8.50 3.38
CA LYS A 225 20.99 9.68 4.20
C LYS A 225 19.92 10.55 3.54
N ILE A 226 20.08 10.84 2.25
CA ILE A 226 19.12 11.67 1.50
C ILE A 226 17.76 10.97 1.38
N SER A 227 17.76 9.68 1.02
CA SER A 227 16.55 8.86 0.98
C SER A 227 15.84 8.81 2.33
N GLY A 228 16.58 8.58 3.42
CA GLY A 228 16.04 8.56 4.78
C GLY A 228 15.49 9.91 5.24
N MET A 229 16.15 11.03 4.92
CA MET A 229 15.63 12.37 5.20
C MET A 229 14.32 12.64 4.45
N PHE A 230 14.24 12.25 3.18
CA PHE A 230 13.04 12.41 2.39
C PHE A 230 11.88 11.58 2.95
N GLN A 231 12.13 10.31 3.27
CA GLN A 231 11.13 9.42 3.87
C GLN A 231 10.60 9.97 5.19
N ALA A 232 11.51 10.38 6.09
CA ALA A 232 11.15 10.99 7.37
C ALA A 232 10.30 12.26 7.16
N SER A 233 10.67 13.10 6.19
CA SER A 233 9.90 14.31 5.86
C SER A 233 8.48 13.98 5.39
N CYS A 234 8.31 12.94 4.57
CA CYS A 234 7.00 12.46 4.15
C CYS A 234 6.17 11.92 5.32
N ASP A 235 6.78 11.19 6.26
CA ASP A 235 6.09 10.64 7.43
C ASP A 235 5.70 11.73 8.43
N PHE A 236 6.56 12.73 8.65
CA PHE A 236 6.18 13.93 9.41
C PHE A 236 5.05 14.70 8.73
N PHE A 237 5.05 14.79 7.40
CA PHE A 237 3.96 15.41 6.66
C PHE A 237 2.64 14.64 6.81
N LEU A 238 2.67 13.31 6.78
CA LEU A 238 1.51 12.47 7.11
C LEU A 238 1.04 12.71 8.55
N GLY A 239 1.97 12.86 9.50
CA GLY A 239 1.67 13.24 10.88
C GLY A 239 0.92 14.57 10.95
N PHE A 240 1.39 15.57 10.22
CA PHE A 240 0.72 16.87 10.12
C PHE A 240 -0.68 16.76 9.50
N GLN A 241 -0.84 16.01 8.41
CA GLN A 241 -2.14 15.74 7.80
C GLN A 241 -3.10 15.03 8.76
N TYR A 242 -2.60 14.07 9.54
CA TYR A 242 -3.38 13.36 10.53
C TYR A 242 -3.94 14.30 11.59
N LEU A 243 -3.13 15.23 12.09
CA LEU A 243 -3.56 16.24 13.07
C LEU A 243 -4.55 17.25 12.48
N LEU A 244 -4.38 17.63 11.22
CA LEU A 244 -5.27 18.58 10.56
C LEU A 244 -6.65 17.99 10.26
N TYR A 245 -6.70 16.76 9.75
CA TYR A 245 -7.93 16.12 9.27
C TYR A 245 -8.70 15.32 10.34
N ASN A 246 -8.09 14.99 11.47
CA ASN A 246 -8.76 14.35 12.61
C ASN A 246 -9.14 15.34 13.72
N ARG A 247 -9.26 16.64 13.41
CA ARG A 247 -9.88 17.56 14.35
C ARG A 247 -11.32 17.11 14.60
N PRO A 248 -11.78 17.06 15.87
CA PRO A 248 -13.20 16.85 16.13
C PRO A 248 -13.96 17.94 15.39
N GLU A 249 -14.95 17.56 14.60
CA GLU A 249 -15.89 18.53 14.03
C GLU A 249 -16.45 19.35 15.19
N GLU A 250 -16.34 20.69 15.14
CA GLU A 250 -17.23 21.49 15.96
C GLU A 250 -18.65 21.03 15.65
N PRO A 251 -19.50 20.80 16.67
CA PRO A 251 -20.86 20.34 16.43
C PRO A 251 -21.49 21.32 15.45
N ALA A 252 -21.78 20.85 14.23
CA ALA A 252 -22.41 21.65 13.22
C ALA A 252 -23.66 22.24 13.86
N GLN A 253 -23.70 23.56 14.03
CA GLN A 253 -24.96 24.24 14.30
C GLN A 253 -25.85 23.90 13.11
N ILE A 254 -26.76 22.94 13.32
CA ILE A 254 -27.87 22.71 12.43
C ILE A 254 -28.66 24.01 12.46
N LYS A 255 -28.39 24.91 11.51
CA LYS A 255 -29.32 25.97 11.19
C LYS A 255 -30.54 25.25 10.67
N GLU A 256 -31.50 25.02 11.57
CA GLU A 256 -32.85 24.63 11.20
C GLU A 256 -33.34 25.66 10.19
N HIS A 257 -33.35 25.28 8.92
CA HIS A 257 -34.12 26.02 7.94
C HIS A 257 -35.59 25.83 8.34
N PRO A 258 -36.36 26.91 8.54
CA PRO A 258 -37.78 26.77 8.84
C PRO A 258 -38.42 25.95 7.72
N MET A 259 -39.09 24.87 8.11
CA MET A 259 -39.87 24.05 7.18
C MET A 259 -40.90 24.98 6.54
N VAL A 260 -40.77 25.22 5.24
CA VAL A 260 -41.88 25.75 4.46
C VAL A 260 -42.94 24.64 4.47
N GLU A 261 -44.02 24.90 5.21
CA GLU A 261 -45.20 24.05 5.23
C GLU A 261 -45.75 23.96 3.81
N TRP A 262 -45.53 22.81 3.17
CA TRP A 262 -46.08 22.53 1.86
C TRP A 262 -47.58 22.28 2.02
N GLU A 263 -48.40 23.29 1.73
CA GLU A 263 -49.84 23.11 1.59
C GLU A 263 -50.11 22.16 0.41
N ALA A 264 -50.60 20.95 0.74
CA ALA A 264 -51.03 20.00 -0.27
C ALA A 264 -52.19 20.58 -1.11
N PRO A 265 -52.18 20.42 -2.45
CA PRO A 265 -53.27 20.92 -3.28
C PRO A 265 -54.58 20.21 -2.93
N LYS A 266 -55.60 21.01 -2.58
CA LYS A 266 -56.95 20.55 -2.26
C LYS A 266 -57.49 19.67 -3.39
N SER A 267 -57.93 18.46 -3.03
CA SER A 267 -58.56 17.52 -3.95
C SER A 267 -59.80 18.16 -4.59
N THR A 268 -59.73 18.45 -5.89
CA THR A 268 -60.90 18.78 -6.69
C THR A 268 -61.65 17.50 -6.99
N THR A 269 -62.90 17.41 -6.52
CA THR A 269 -63.83 16.33 -6.81
C THR A 269 -63.99 16.15 -8.32
N ARG A 270 -63.39 15.10 -8.88
CA ARG A 270 -63.58 14.73 -10.29
C ARG A 270 -64.69 13.69 -10.38
N SER A 271 -65.75 14.05 -11.09
CA SER A 271 -66.95 13.23 -11.29
C SER A 271 -66.65 11.94 -12.04
N HIS A 272 -67.39 10.89 -11.68
CA HIS A 272 -67.35 9.55 -12.25
C HIS A 272 -67.49 9.55 -13.78
N SER A 273 -66.55 8.91 -14.47
CA SER A 273 -66.78 8.33 -15.79
C SER A 273 -66.23 6.90 -15.78
N ARG A 274 -67.14 5.93 -15.98
CA ARG A 274 -66.87 4.50 -16.06
C ARG A 274 -66.05 4.20 -17.31
N SER A 275 -64.86 3.62 -17.18
CA SER A 275 -64.20 2.90 -18.27
C SER A 275 -64.08 1.41 -17.89
N LEU A 276 -64.62 0.56 -18.75
CA LEU A 276 -64.66 -0.89 -18.61
C LEU A 276 -63.31 -1.47 -19.05
N THR A 277 -62.60 -2.14 -18.15
CA THR A 277 -61.38 -2.90 -18.48
C THR A 277 -61.74 -4.39 -18.62
N PRO A 278 -61.42 -5.08 -19.74
CA PRO A 278 -61.74 -6.49 -19.91
C PRO A 278 -60.86 -7.38 -19.03
N THR A 279 -61.52 -8.26 -18.27
CA THR A 279 -60.90 -9.23 -17.35
C THR A 279 -60.34 -10.43 -18.15
N ARG A 280 -59.03 -10.67 -18.06
CA ARG A 280 -58.38 -11.89 -18.60
C ARG A 280 -58.57 -13.03 -17.59
N ARG A 281 -59.32 -14.07 -17.97
CA ARG A 281 -59.58 -15.27 -17.15
C ARG A 281 -58.31 -16.12 -16.96
N PRO A 282 -58.14 -16.82 -15.83
CA PRO A 282 -57.11 -17.84 -15.65
C PRO A 282 -57.49 -19.16 -16.34
N ALA A 283 -56.48 -19.89 -16.82
CA ALA A 283 -56.61 -21.17 -17.51
C ALA A 283 -56.95 -22.33 -16.54
N PRO A 284 -57.70 -23.35 -16.97
CA PRO A 284 -57.80 -24.61 -16.25
C PRO A 284 -56.83 -25.66 -16.82
N PHE A 285 -56.15 -26.38 -15.90
CA PHE A 285 -55.47 -27.66 -16.13
C PHE A 285 -56.48 -28.79 -15.96
N VAL A 286 -56.55 -29.73 -16.91
CA VAL A 286 -56.93 -31.18 -16.89
C VAL A 286 -56.97 -31.57 -18.38
N GLY A 287 -56.54 -32.71 -18.92
CA GLY A 287 -56.06 -34.01 -18.46
C GLY A 287 -55.92 -34.88 -19.72
N ALA A 288 -55.13 -35.94 -19.65
CA ALA A 288 -54.81 -36.86 -20.75
C ALA A 288 -56.03 -37.57 -21.35
N GLU A 289 -56.02 -37.87 -22.66
CA GLU A 289 -56.37 -39.20 -23.20
C GLU A 289 -55.99 -39.36 -24.68
N GLU A 290 -55.77 -40.62 -25.06
CA GLU A 290 -55.21 -41.17 -26.29
C GLU A 290 -56.16 -41.21 -27.51
N ALA A 291 -55.60 -41.74 -28.62
CA ALA A 291 -56.22 -42.22 -29.86
C ALA A 291 -56.49 -41.14 -30.92
N LYS A 292 -56.02 -41.26 -32.16
CA LYS A 292 -55.69 -42.43 -32.98
C LYS A 292 -54.71 -42.01 -34.09
#